data_AF-A0A971JR49-F1
#
_entry.id   AF-A0A971JR49-F1
#
_cell.length_a   1.000
_cell.length_b   1.000
_cell.length_c   1.000
_cell.angle_alpha   90.00
_cell.angle_beta   90.00
_cell.angle_gamma   90.00
#
_symmetry.space_group_name_H-M   'P 1'
#
loop_
_entity.id
_entity.type
_entity.pdbx_description
1 polymer ?
#
loop_
_entity_poly.entity_id
_entity_poly.type
_entity_poly.pdbx_seq_one_letter_code
_entity_poly.pdbx_strand_id
1 'polypeptide(L)' 'MQITDSIADMLTRIRNAGTSGHTHCEIPASKVKLAIAQILLEEGYINRIESIADDKQGMIRITLKYAAKKPVIS' A
#
# COMPACT_ATOMS: atom_id res chain seq x y z
N MET A 1 2.19 18.59 7.27
CA MET A 1 3.07 18.12 6.19
C MET A 1 2.35 18.34 4.87
N GLN A 2 2.95 19.09 3.95
CA GLN A 2 2.41 19.30 2.62
C GLN A 2 2.83 18.10 1.77
N ILE A 3 1.89 17.24 1.40
CA ILE A 3 2.15 16.09 0.53
C ILE A 3 2.25 16.64 -0.89
N THR A 4 3.47 16.79 -1.38
CA THR A 4 3.74 17.25 -2.76
C THR A 4 3.56 16.10 -3.76
N ASP A 5 3.77 14.86 -3.34
CA ASP A 5 3.56 13.67 -4.16
C ASP A 5 2.85 12.56 -3.37
N SER A 6 1.59 12.32 -3.73
CA SER A 6 0.74 11.31 -3.10
C SER A 6 1.09 9.86 -3.47
N ILE A 7 1.79 9.65 -4.59
CA ILE A 7 2.24 8.33 -5.05
C ILE A 7 3.55 7.97 -4.34
N ALA A 8 4.51 8.90 -4.26
CA ALA A 8 5.74 8.70 -3.52
C ALA A 8 5.47 8.43 -2.02
N ASP A 9 4.49 9.15 -1.44
CA ASP A 9 4.03 8.91 -0.07
C ASP A 9 3.44 7.49 0.10
N MET A 10 2.64 7.01 -0.87
CA MET A 10 2.10 5.65 -0.87
C MET A 10 3.22 4.59 -0.87
N LEU A 11 4.17 4.69 -1.79
CA LEU A 11 5.27 3.73 -1.90
C LEU A 11 6.15 3.75 -0.65
N THR A 12 6.40 4.93 -0.09
CA THR A 12 7.15 5.10 1.16
C THR A 12 6.45 4.43 2.33
N ARG A 13 5.11 4.55 2.45
CA ARG A 13 4.34 3.86 3.50
C ARG A 13 4.41 2.34 3.35
N ILE A 14 4.27 1.82 2.13
CA ILE A 14 4.37 0.38 1.85
C ILE A 14 5.74 -0.15 2.26
N ARG A 15 6.82 0.52 1.84
CA ARG A 15 8.19 0.16 2.23
C ARG A 15 8.37 0.19 3.75
N ASN A 16 7.99 1.30 4.39
CA ASN A 16 8.16 1.47 5.83
C ASN A 16 7.38 0.41 6.61
N ALA A 17 6.14 0.10 6.19
CA ALA A 17 5.34 -0.95 6.79
C ALA A 17 6.01 -2.33 6.64
N GLY A 18 6.62 -2.59 5.48
CA GLY A 18 7.42 -3.78 5.23
C GLY A 18 8.60 -3.91 6.21
N THR A 19 9.41 -2.85 6.32
CA THR A 19 10.59 -2.78 7.19
C THR A 19 10.24 -2.85 8.68
N SER A 20 9.13 -2.24 9.09
CA SER A 20 8.63 -2.27 10.47
C SER A 20 7.94 -3.59 10.85
N GLY A 21 7.80 -4.54 9.92
CA GLY A 21 7.19 -5.84 10.18
C GLY A 21 5.65 -5.81 10.29
N HIS A 22 5.00 -4.77 9.75
CA HIS A 22 3.54 -4.69 9.74
C HIS A 22 2.94 -5.62 8.67
N THR A 23 1.89 -6.34 9.02
CA THR A 23 1.22 -7.25 8.07
C THR A 23 0.42 -6.51 7.00
N HIS A 24 -0.04 -5.30 7.32
CA HIS A 24 -0.78 -4.44 6.40
C HIS A 24 -0.42 -2.96 6.57
N CYS A 25 -0.72 -2.16 5.56
CA CYS A 25 -0.67 -0.70 5.64
C CYS A 25 -1.94 -0.10 5.06
N GLU A 26 -2.27 1.12 5.51
CA GLU A 26 -3.47 1.83 5.08
C GLU A 26 -3.06 3.17 4.46
N ILE A 27 -3.64 3.47 3.31
CA ILE A 27 -3.40 4.71 2.57
C ILE A 27 -4.73 5.33 2.14
N PRO A 28 -4.82 6.67 2.05
CA PRO A 28 -6.01 7.33 1.52
C PRO A 28 -6.30 6.89 0.09
N ALA A 29 -7.55 6.51 -0.18
CA ALA A 29 -7.94 5.98 -1.48
C ALA A 29 -7.90 7.06 -2.56
N SER A 30 -7.48 6.63 -3.76
CA SER A 30 -7.51 7.39 -4.98
C SER A 30 -7.57 6.41 -6.14
N LYS A 31 -8.25 6.77 -7.23
CA LYS A 31 -8.34 5.91 -8.43
C LYS A 31 -6.96 5.48 -8.94
N VAL A 32 -5.99 6.40 -8.93
CA VAL A 32 -4.61 6.14 -9.37
C VAL A 32 -3.91 5.17 -8.40
N LYS A 33 -4.04 5.39 -7.09
CA LYS A 33 -3.42 4.51 -6.07
C LYS A 33 -4.00 3.10 -6.10
N LEU A 34 -5.31 2.98 -6.36
CA LEU A 34 -5.97 1.69 -6.50
C LEU A 34 -5.43 0.95 -7.73
N ALA A 35 -5.28 1.62 -8.87
CA ALA A 35 -4.70 1.02 -10.08
C ALA A 35 -3.25 0.57 -9.85
N ILE A 36 -2.42 1.37 -9.18
CA ILE A 36 -1.04 1.00 -8.82
C ILE A 36 -1.05 -0.23 -7.89
N ALA A 37 -1.89 -0.23 -6.85
CA ALA A 37 -1.98 -1.35 -5.92
C ALA A 37 -2.45 -2.63 -6.62
N GLN A 38 -3.37 -2.53 -7.58
CA GLN A 38 -3.82 -3.64 -8.40
C GLN A 38 -2.67 -4.24 -9.24
N ILE A 39 -1.86 -3.40 -9.88
CA ILE A 39 -0.66 -3.86 -10.62
C ILE A 39 0.31 -4.57 -9.66
N LEU A 40 0.56 -4.01 -8.48
CA LEU A 40 1.44 -4.64 -7.49
C LEU A 40 0.91 -6.01 -7.01
N LEU A 41 -0.41 -6.19 -6.97
CA LEU A 41 -1.04 -7.46 -6.64
C LEU A 41 -0.86 -8.48 -7.78
N GLU A 42 -1.08 -8.06 -9.02
CA GLU A 42 -0.95 -8.90 -10.23
C GLU A 42 0.48 -9.39 -10.43
N GLU A 43 1.46 -8.52 -10.22
CA GLU A 43 2.90 -8.85 -10.25
C GLU A 43 3.34 -9.64 -8.99
N GLY A 44 2.47 -9.79 -8.00
CA GLY A 44 2.72 -10.61 -6.82
C GLY A 44 3.65 -9.99 -5.77
N TYR A 45 3.82 -8.66 -5.78
CA TYR A 45 4.58 -7.89 -4.78
C TYR A 45 3.82 -7.75 -3.45
N ILE A 46 2.50 -7.72 -3.50
CA ILE A 46 1.60 -7.65 -2.32
C ILE A 46 0.65 -8.84 -2.34
N ASN A 47 0.06 -9.16 -1.18
CA ASN A 47 -0.76 -10.37 -1.04
C ASN A 47 -2.26 -10.11 -1.26
N ARG A 48 -2.74 -8.92 -0.87
CA ARG A 48 -4.16 -8.55 -0.98
C ARG A 48 -4.31 -7.04 -0.94
N ILE A 49 -5.33 -6.53 -1.63
CA ILE A 49 -5.82 -5.16 -1.48
C ILE A 49 -7.29 -5.19 -1.04
N GLU A 50 -7.67 -4.26 -0.19
CA GLU A 50 -9.05 -4.08 0.28
C GLU A 50 -9.39 -2.59 0.22
N SER A 51 -10.53 -2.23 -0.38
CA SER A 51 -11.06 -0.87 -0.38
C SER A 51 -12.06 -0.71 0.77
N ILE A 52 -11.70 0.10 1.75
CA ILE A 52 -12.53 0.44 2.89
C ILE A 52 -13.23 1.76 2.58
N ALA A 53 -14.54 1.72 2.40
CA ALA A 53 -15.32 2.95 2.26
C ALA A 53 -15.39 3.66 3.63
N ASP A 54 -15.12 4.97 3.63
CA ASP A 54 -15.36 5.86 4.76
C ASP A 54 -16.31 6.98 4.30
N ASP A 55 -16.82 7.80 5.24
CA ASP A 55 -17.65 8.97 4.92
C ASP A 55 -16.89 10.10 4.20
N LYS A 56 -15.66 9.85 3.74
CA LYS A 56 -14.77 10.79 3.08
C LYS A 56 -14.34 10.24 1.72
N GLN A 57 -13.05 9.96 1.53
CA GLN A 57 -12.47 9.56 0.25
C GLN A 57 -12.21 8.04 0.15
N GLY A 58 -12.44 7.31 1.23
CA GLY A 58 -12.09 5.90 1.41
C GLY A 58 -10.62 5.70 1.78
N MET A 59 -10.32 4.48 2.21
CA MET A 59 -8.98 3.98 2.50
C MET A 59 -8.71 2.72 1.69
N ILE A 60 -7.46 2.54 1.25
CA ILE A 60 -6.99 1.29 0.65
C ILE A 60 -6.11 0.61 1.69
N ARG A 61 -6.50 -0.60 2.09
CA ARG A 61 -5.69 -1.46 2.95
C ARG A 61 -4.92 -2.44 2.07
N ILE A 62 -3.60 -2.43 2.20
CA ILE A 62 -2.68 -3.27 1.44
C ILE A 62 -2.07 -4.28 2.39
N THR A 63 -2.28 -5.57 2.13
CA THR A 63 -1.62 -6.66 2.86
C THR A 63 -0.27 -6.95 2.22
N LEU A 64 0.80 -6.81 2.99
CA LEU A 64 2.16 -6.99 2.48
C LEU A 64 2.50 -8.47 2.35
N LYS A 65 3.32 -8.77 1.35
CA LYS A 65 3.90 -10.11 1.16
C LYS A 65 5.32 -10.10 1.72
N TYR A 66 5.66 -11.16 2.43
CA TYR A 66 7.00 -11.38 2.97
C TYR A 66 7.59 -12.64 2.34
N ALA A 67 8.77 -12.50 1.72
CA ALA A 67 9.55 -13.62 1.20
C ALA A 67 10.83 -13.73 2.03
N ALA A 68 11.08 -14.91 2.61
CA ALA A 68 12.26 -15.17 3.45
C ALA A 68 12.48 -14.12 4.58
N LYS A 69 11.39 -13.70 5.25
CA LYS A 69 11.37 -12.66 6.31
C LYS A 69 11.85 -11.27 5.87
N LYS A 70 11.98 -11.02 4.57
CA LYS A 70 12.23 -9.69 4.00
C LYS A 70 10.98 -9.20 3.27
N PRO A 71 10.64 -7.90 3.37
CA PRO A 71 9.57 -7.33 2.57
C PRO A 71 9.97 -7.37 1.09
N VAL A 72 9.04 -7.77 0.21
CA VAL A 72 9.30 -7.85 -1.23
C VAL A 72 9.53 -6.44 -1.83
N ILE A 73 8.97 -5.41 -1.19
CA ILE A 73 9.19 -4.00 -1.52
C ILE A 73 10.10 -3.41 -0.43
N SER A 74 11.34 -3.09 -0.81
CA SER A 74 12.39 -2.51 0.05
C SER A 74 12.78 -1.11 -0.39
#